data_AF-A0A382JH14-F1
#
_entry.id   AF-A0A382JH14-F1
#
_cell.length_a   1.000
_cell.length_b   1.000
_cell.length_c   1.000
_cell.angle_alpha   90.00
_cell.angle_beta   90.00
_cell.angle_gamma   90.00
#
_symmetry.space_group_name_H-M   'P 1'
#
loop_
_entity.id
_entity.type
_entity.pdbx_description
1 polymer ?
#
loop_
_entity_poly.entity_id
_entity_poly.type
_entity_poly.pdbx_seq_one_letter_code
_entity_poly.pdbx_strand_id
1 'polypeptide(L)'
;MDLTAHWVGIVAIVVFVVSYAFVITEEFSHLRKSVPVIFGAGVIWAFIAYQYMGGMDHSAEEAVRHFLIEFGELFLFLLSAMTYVNSMSERNIFDALRSWLVSRGFSYRQLFWI
;
A
#
# COMPACT_ATOMS: atom_id res chain seq x y z
N MET A 1 19.40 -5.77 18.39
CA MET A 1 20.34 -4.66 18.10
C MET A 1 19.53 -3.46 17.67
N ASP A 2 19.87 -2.28 18.15
CA ASP A 2 19.15 -1.05 17.81
C ASP A 2 19.69 -0.52 16.46
N LEU A 3 18.95 -0.75 15.38
CA LEU A 3 19.34 -0.35 14.02
C LEU A 3 19.13 1.15 13.75
N THR A 4 18.51 1.86 14.70
CA THR A 4 18.14 3.26 14.58
C THR A 4 19.34 4.20 14.36
N ALA A 5 20.52 3.82 14.89
CA ALA A 5 21.78 4.54 14.69
C ALA A 5 22.81 3.76 13.86
N HIS A 6 22.40 2.64 13.24
CA HIS A 6 23.31 1.78 12.49
C HIS A 6 23.35 2.18 11.00
N TRP A 7 24.50 1.96 10.35
CA TRP A 7 24.72 2.34 8.95
C TRP A 7 23.68 1.69 8.02
N VAL A 8 23.21 0.48 8.36
CA VAL A 8 22.15 -0.23 7.63
C VAL A 8 20.82 0.53 7.66
N GLY A 9 20.45 1.13 8.80
CA GLY A 9 19.24 1.93 8.92
C GLY A 9 19.30 3.20 8.09
N ILE A 10 20.47 3.86 8.07
CA ILE A 10 20.71 5.05 7.24
C ILE A 10 20.62 4.69 5.75
N VAL A 11 21.26 3.59 5.33
CA VAL A 11 21.18 3.08 3.95
C VAL A 11 19.74 2.76 3.57
N ALA A 12 18.96 2.13 4.45
CA ALA A 12 17.56 1.82 4.20
C ALA A 12 16.71 3.08 3.97
N ILE A 13 16.92 4.14 4.75
CA ILE A 13 16.24 5.43 4.57
C ILE A 13 16.64 6.07 3.24
N VAL A 14 17.92 6.07 2.88
CA VAL A 14 18.38 6.62 1.59
C VAL A 14 17.75 5.86 0.42
N VAL A 15 17.75 4.52 0.47
CA VAL A 15 17.10 3.68 -0.55
C VAL A 15 15.59 3.97 -0.64
N PHE A 16 14.93 4.15 0.51
CA PHE A 16 13.51 4.50 0.56
C PHE A 16 13.23 5.85 -0.11
N VAL A 17 13.99 6.90 0.24
CA VAL A 17 13.84 8.24 -0.34
C VAL A 17 14.08 8.22 -1.85
N VAL A 18 15.13 7.54 -2.31
CA VAL A 18 15.42 7.39 -3.75
C VAL A 18 14.29 6.65 -4.46
N SER A 19 13.82 5.54 -3.91
CA SER A 19 12.73 4.75 -4.50
C SER A 19 11.43 5.57 -4.58
N TYR A 20 11.14 6.36 -3.55
CA TYR A 20 9.97 7.24 -3.52
C TYR A 20 10.09 8.40 -4.51
N ALA A 21 11.29 8.97 -4.69
CA ALA A 21 11.53 9.97 -5.73
C ALA A 21 11.26 9.40 -7.13
N PHE A 22 11.63 8.14 -7.39
CA PHE A 22 11.27 7.46 -8.64
C PHE A 22 9.76 7.27 -8.81
N VAL A 23 9.02 7.03 -7.73
CA VAL A 23 7.54 6.94 -7.75
C VAL A 23 6.90 8.27 -8.14
N ILE A 24 7.42 9.39 -7.65
CA ILE A 24 6.90 10.73 -7.99
C ILE A 24 7.27 11.08 -9.43
N THR A 25 8.48 10.72 -9.87
CA THR A 25 8.96 11.00 -11.23
C THR A 25 8.32 10.08 -12.29
N GLU A 26 7.32 9.28 -11.91
CA GLU A 26 6.57 8.40 -12.82
C GLU A 26 5.99 9.17 -14.01
N GLU A 27 5.54 10.40 -13.81
CA GLU A 27 4.96 11.25 -14.86
C GLU A 27 5.88 11.40 -16.09
N PHE A 28 7.20 11.19 -15.93
CA PHE A 28 8.19 11.25 -17.01
C PHE A 28 8.70 9.88 -17.50
N SER A 29 8.55 8.80 -16.72
CA SER A 29 9.21 7.52 -17.01
C SER A 29 8.28 6.40 -17.51
N HIS A 30 6.96 6.57 -17.43
CA HIS A 30 5.94 5.56 -17.78
C HIS A 30 6.11 4.19 -17.07
N LEU A 31 7.01 4.07 -16.09
CA LEU A 31 7.20 2.86 -15.30
C LEU A 31 6.07 2.75 -14.29
N ARG A 32 5.39 1.60 -14.19
CA ARG A 32 4.34 1.42 -13.16
C ARG A 32 4.90 1.74 -11.77
N LYS A 33 4.21 2.58 -10.98
CA LYS A 33 4.56 2.91 -9.57
C LYS A 33 5.00 1.71 -8.72
N SER A 34 4.44 0.52 -8.97
CA SER A 34 4.79 -0.69 -8.21
C SER A 34 6.24 -1.15 -8.43
N VAL A 35 6.86 -0.89 -9.58
CA VAL A 35 8.20 -1.40 -9.91
C VAL A 35 9.29 -0.74 -9.06
N PRO A 36 9.40 0.61 -8.98
CA PRO A 36 10.39 1.25 -8.10
C PRO A 36 10.19 0.90 -6.62
N VAL A 37 8.93 0.78 -6.17
CA VAL A 37 8.60 0.47 -4.78
C VAL A 37 9.05 -0.94 -4.40
N ILE A 38 8.72 -1.95 -5.21
CA ILE A 38 9.09 -3.34 -4.94
C ILE A 38 10.61 -3.51 -4.97
N PHE A 39 11.28 -2.85 -5.92
CA PHE A 39 12.74 -2.89 -5.99
C PHE A 39 13.39 -2.29 -4.74
N GLY A 40 12.96 -1.10 -4.33
CA GLY A 40 13.44 -0.45 -3.10
C GLY A 40 13.23 -1.31 -1.86
N ALA A 41 12.04 -1.89 -1.71
CA ALA A 41 11.72 -2.80 -0.62
C ALA A 41 12.64 -4.03 -0.62
N GLY A 42 12.88 -4.65 -1.78
CA GLY A 42 13.77 -5.82 -1.91
C GLY A 42 15.21 -5.51 -1.51
N VAL A 43 15.74 -4.34 -1.91
CA VAL A 43 17.08 -3.90 -1.52
C VAL A 43 17.18 -3.69 0.00
N ILE A 44 16.19 -3.04 0.61
CA ILE A 44 16.15 -2.82 2.07
C ILE A 44 16.13 -4.17 2.80
N TRP A 45 15.28 -5.11 2.38
CA TRP A 45 15.21 -6.45 2.96
C TRP A 45 16.51 -7.24 2.80
N ALA A 46 17.21 -7.11 1.68
CA ALA A 46 18.52 -7.75 1.48
C ALA A 46 19.59 -7.23 2.46
N PHE A 47 19.63 -5.91 2.69
CA PHE A 47 20.52 -5.32 3.69
C PHE A 47 20.18 -5.74 5.12
N ILE A 48 18.88 -5.81 5.45
CA ILE A 48 18.42 -6.33 6.73
C ILE A 48 18.86 -7.79 6.88
N ALA A 49 18.58 -8.65 5.90
CA ALA A 49 18.98 -10.06 5.95
C ALA A 49 20.50 -10.23 6.16
N TYR A 50 21.32 -9.49 5.42
CA TYR A 50 22.78 -9.51 5.57
C TYR A 50 23.24 -9.18 7.00
N GLN A 51 22.62 -8.19 7.64
CA GLN A 51 22.95 -7.79 9.00
C GLN A 51 22.55 -8.86 10.05
N TYR A 52 21.50 -9.62 9.79
CA TYR A 52 20.96 -10.63 10.72
C TYR A 52 21.57 -12.03 10.54
N MET A 53 22.34 -12.28 9.47
CA MET A 53 23.06 -13.54 9.24
C MET A 53 24.04 -13.93 10.39
N GLY A 54 24.43 -12.97 11.24
CA GLY A 54 25.47 -13.16 12.27
C GLY A 54 24.99 -13.53 13.68
N GLY A 55 23.70 -13.69 13.98
CA GLY A 55 23.30 -14.17 15.33
C GLY A 55 21.91 -13.83 15.88
N MET A 56 20.91 -13.46 15.08
CA MET A 56 19.53 -13.25 15.56
C MET A 56 18.51 -13.78 14.54
N ASP A 57 18.48 -15.09 14.38
CA ASP A 57 17.78 -15.81 13.31
C ASP A 57 16.25 -15.57 13.26
N HIS A 58 15.61 -15.35 14.43
CA HIS A 58 14.13 -15.32 14.50
C HIS A 58 13.50 -13.92 14.38
N SER A 59 14.24 -12.85 14.68
CA SER A 59 13.65 -11.49 14.70
C SER A 59 13.33 -10.95 13.31
N ALA A 60 14.12 -11.33 12.31
CA ALA A 60 13.85 -10.98 10.92
C ALA A 60 12.64 -11.76 10.38
N GLU A 61 12.51 -13.04 10.72
CA GLU A 61 11.37 -13.88 10.34
C GLU A 61 10.06 -13.33 10.93
N GLU A 62 10.05 -12.98 12.22
CA GLU A 62 8.87 -12.44 12.89
C GLU A 62 8.42 -11.11 12.26
N ALA A 63 9.36 -10.24 11.91
CA ALA A 63 9.07 -8.97 11.22
C ALA A 63 8.47 -9.20 9.82
N VAL A 64 9.04 -10.10 9.02
CA VAL A 64 8.48 -10.47 7.70
C VAL A 64 7.09 -11.04 7.86
N ARG A 65 6.90 -11.96 8.81
CA ARG A 65 5.63 -12.62 9.06
C ARG A 65 4.55 -11.60 9.44
N HIS A 66 4.85 -10.68 10.33
CA HIS A 66 3.93 -9.61 10.72
C HIS A 66 3.54 -8.75 9.52
N PHE A 67 4.53 -8.31 8.73
CA PHE A 67 4.29 -7.51 7.52
C PHE A 67 3.43 -8.25 6.49
N LEU A 68 3.69 -9.54 6.25
CA LEU A 68 2.91 -10.33 5.29
C LEU A 68 1.47 -10.56 5.76
N ILE A 69 1.24 -10.74 7.06
CA ILE A 69 -0.10 -10.87 7.62
C ILE A 69 -0.87 -9.57 7.45
N GLU A 70 -0.29 -8.43 7.85
CA GLU A 70 -0.91 -7.11 7.69
C GLU A 70 -1.18 -6.79 6.20
N PHE A 71 -0.21 -7.07 5.33
CA PHE A 71 -0.38 -6.93 3.89
C PHE A 71 -1.51 -7.83 3.38
N GLY A 72 -1.58 -9.08 3.83
CA GLY A 72 -2.64 -10.02 3.46
C GLY A 72 -4.02 -9.54 3.90
N GLU A 73 -4.14 -9.01 5.12
CA GLU A 73 -5.38 -8.43 5.64
C GLU A 73 -5.86 -7.24 4.79
N LEU A 74 -4.96 -6.27 4.53
CA LEU A 74 -5.27 -5.12 3.68
C LEU A 74 -5.58 -5.53 2.24
N PHE A 75 -4.80 -6.47 1.68
CA PHE A 75 -5.01 -6.97 0.34
C PHE A 75 -6.38 -7.64 0.20
N LEU A 76 -6.73 -8.55 1.10
CA LEU A 76 -8.02 -9.24 1.08
C LEU A 76 -9.18 -8.25 1.30
N PHE A 77 -9.01 -7.29 2.20
CA PHE A 77 -9.97 -6.22 2.42
C PHE A 77 -10.20 -5.40 1.14
N LEU A 78 -9.13 -4.89 0.52
CA LEU A 78 -9.21 -4.08 -0.69
C LEU A 78 -9.73 -4.88 -1.89
N LEU A 79 -9.30 -6.14 -2.05
CA LEU A 79 -9.78 -7.02 -3.11
C LEU A 79 -11.27 -7.25 -2.98
N SER A 80 -11.75 -7.58 -1.78
CA SER A 80 -13.17 -7.77 -1.51
C SER A 80 -13.96 -6.46 -1.72
N ALA A 81 -13.46 -5.35 -1.17
CA ALA A 81 -14.10 -4.04 -1.28
C ALA A 81 -14.19 -3.57 -2.74
N MET A 82 -13.11 -3.64 -3.51
CA MET A 82 -13.10 -3.26 -4.92
C MET A 82 -13.99 -4.18 -5.75
N THR A 83 -14.00 -5.49 -5.47
CA THR A 83 -14.90 -6.44 -6.16
C THR A 83 -16.36 -6.10 -5.88
N TYR A 84 -16.70 -5.76 -4.64
CA TYR A 84 -18.04 -5.35 -4.24
C TYR A 84 -18.47 -4.06 -4.94
N VAL A 85 -17.62 -3.03 -4.91
CA VAL A 85 -17.86 -1.74 -5.58
C VAL A 85 -18.02 -1.93 -7.09
N ASN A 86 -17.13 -2.70 -7.73
CA ASN A 86 -17.21 -3.00 -9.15
C ASN A 86 -18.51 -3.74 -9.49
N SER A 87 -18.88 -4.75 -8.69
CA SER A 87 -20.13 -5.51 -8.87
C SER A 87 -21.38 -4.62 -8.72
N MET A 88 -21.37 -3.67 -7.78
CA MET A 88 -22.44 -2.69 -7.62
C MET A 88 -22.54 -1.74 -8.81
N SER A 89 -21.39 -1.31 -9.32
CA SER A 89 -21.28 -0.45 -10.49
C SER A 89 -21.80 -1.15 -11.75
N GLU A 90 -21.38 -2.39 -12.00
CA GLU A 90 -21.82 -3.19 -13.16
C GLU A 90 -23.33 -3.46 -13.15
N ARG A 91 -23.93 -3.56 -11.96
CA ARG A 91 -25.39 -3.73 -11.78
C ARG A 91 -26.15 -2.41 -11.76
N ASN A 92 -25.50 -1.28 -12.05
CA ASN A 92 -26.09 0.07 -12.02
C ASN A 92 -26.76 0.42 -10.67
N ILE A 93 -26.31 -0.17 -9.56
CA ILE A 93 -26.89 0.06 -8.23
C ILE A 93 -26.68 1.52 -7.82
N PHE A 94 -25.54 2.12 -8.17
CA PHE A 94 -25.28 3.54 -7.90
C PHE A 94 -26.22 4.47 -8.67
N ASP A 95 -26.58 4.14 -9.91
CA ASP A 95 -27.52 4.95 -10.70
C ASP A 95 -28.95 4.81 -10.19
N ALA A 96 -29.36 3.60 -9.81
CA ALA A 96 -30.64 3.35 -9.14
C ALA A 96 -30.73 4.15 -7.82
N LEU A 97 -29.68 4.11 -6.99
CA LEU A 97 -29.61 4.86 -5.75
C LEU A 97 -29.67 6.37 -5.99
N ARG A 98 -28.91 6.87 -6.98
CA ARG A 98 -28.94 8.29 -7.38
C ARG A 98 -30.35 8.71 -7.80
N SER A 99 -31.01 7.94 -8.66
CA SER A 99 -32.38 8.29 -9.13
C SER A 99 -33.38 8.31 -7.97
N TRP A 100 -33.28 7.37 -7.02
CA TRP A 100 -34.10 7.35 -5.82
C TRP A 100 -33.85 8.58 -4.92
N LEU A 101 -32.59 8.93 -4.66
CA LEU A 101 -32.24 10.11 -3.85
C LEU A 101 -32.72 11.41 -4.50
N VAL A 102 -32.55 11.56 -5.82
CA VAL A 102 -33.04 12.75 -6.55
C VAL A 102 -34.57 12.82 -6.53
N SER A 103 -35.27 11.68 -6.69
CA SER A 103 -36.74 11.64 -6.62
C SER A 103 -37.30 12.06 -5.25
N ARG A 104 -36.50 11.91 -4.19
CA ARG A 104 -36.81 12.34 -2.82
C ARG A 104 -36.49 13.82 -2.57
N GLY A 105 -36.00 14.55 -3.57
CA GLY A 105 -35.66 15.98 -3.48
C GLY A 105 -34.34 16.28 -2.78
N PHE A 106 -33.45 15.28 -2.59
CA PHE A 106 -32.15 15.53 -1.97
C PHE A 106 -31.25 16.37 -2.88
N SER A 107 -30.75 17.48 -2.34
CA SER A 107 -29.71 18.29 -2.98
C SER A 107 -28.32 17.69 -2.76
N TYR A 108 -27.35 18.04 -3.62
CA TYR A 108 -25.94 17.62 -3.46
C TYR A 108 -25.36 17.92 -2.06
N ARG A 109 -25.79 19.04 -1.44
CA ARG A 109 -25.35 19.38 -0.08
C ARG A 109 -25.87 18.38 0.94
N GLN A 110 -27.11 17.91 0.81
CA GLN A 110 -27.68 16.92 1.73
C GLN A 110 -27.06 15.54 1.51
N LEU A 111 -26.74 15.18 0.26
CA LEU A 111 -26.07 13.91 -0.07
C LEU A 111 -24.68 13.77 0.57
N PHE A 112 -23.99 14.88 0.85
CA PHE A 112 -22.68 14.87 1.47
C PHE A 112 -22.73 14.57 2.98
N TRP A 113 -23.84 14.89 3.65
CA TRP A 113 -23.99 14.78 5.11
C TRP A 113 -24.75 13.53 5.57
N ILE A 114 -25.30 12.75 4.65
CA ILE A 114 -25.97 11.47 4.92
C ILE A 114 -24.94 10.35 4.77
#